data_AF-A0A3L7T812-F1
#
_entry.id   AF-A0A3L7T812-F1
#
_cell.length_a   1.000
_cell.length_b   1.000
_cell.length_c   1.000
_cell.angle_alpha   90.00
_cell.angle_beta   90.00
_cell.angle_gamma   90.00
#
_symmetry.space_group_name_H-M   'P 1'
#
loop_
_entity.id
_entity.type
_entity.pdbx_description
1 polymer ?
#
loop_
_entity_poly.entity_id
_entity_poly.type
_entity_poly.pdbx_seq_one_letter_code
_entity_poly.pdbx_strand_id
1 'polypeptide(L)'
;MTNTMSNAPSVLAPIASSERIRAVDIARGLALLGILLVNARFFFGTLAVALYPEEIPVGLTPTYTDFAAWSFVEFFCTYKCMSLFSLLFGFGIAMQVDRLVRAGQSRWSFGARRLGVLFFIGVLHGTLIWYGDILTLYAILGVIVLAAATLSAKALLRAIAVIVGVLVFLTIAGSVLGYIGSTYPEWFELPPIGETSVDTAASMDLRTDLRGFAAMKEAGGDIRSPVWRAAETAAFRDGPYLDALLFR
;
A
#
# COMPACT_ATOMS: atom_id res chain seq x y z
N MET A 1 51.15 25.14 27.77
CA MET A 1 49.83 25.64 27.34
C MET A 1 49.17 24.54 26.52
N THR A 2 48.24 23.81 27.11
CA THR A 2 47.53 22.67 26.54
C THR A 2 46.41 23.17 25.62
N ASN A 3 46.54 22.93 24.32
CA ASN A 3 45.49 23.21 23.34
C ASN A 3 44.34 22.21 23.55
N THR A 4 43.30 22.63 24.26
CA THR A 4 42.02 21.94 24.30
C THR A 4 41.34 22.11 22.95
N MET A 5 41.42 21.09 22.08
CA MET A 5 40.53 21.01 20.93
C MET A 5 39.09 20.93 21.45
N SER A 6 38.35 22.00 21.21
CA SER A 6 36.91 22.09 21.46
C SER A 6 36.21 21.04 20.59
N ASN A 7 35.75 19.96 21.22
CA ASN A 7 34.83 19.00 20.61
C ASN A 7 33.46 19.67 20.51
N ALA A 8 33.28 20.54 19.50
CA ALA A 8 31.96 21.02 19.15
C ALA A 8 31.12 19.80 18.69
N PRO A 9 29.89 19.60 19.20
CA PRO A 9 29.05 18.52 18.73
C PRO A 9 28.83 18.69 17.24
N SER A 10 29.15 17.65 16.44
CA SER A 10 28.92 17.70 15.00
C SER A 10 27.42 17.88 14.76
N VAL A 11 27.02 19.11 14.45
CA VAL A 11 25.64 19.44 14.11
C VAL A 11 25.27 18.56 12.92
N LEU A 12 24.14 17.84 13.02
CA LEU A 12 23.61 17.05 11.91
C LEU A 12 23.30 17.99 10.75
N ALA A 13 24.22 18.10 9.80
CA ALA A 13 24.08 18.92 8.62
C ALA A 13 23.50 18.09 7.45
N PRO A 14 22.77 18.72 6.51
CA PRO A 14 22.43 18.09 5.25
C PRO A 14 23.69 17.58 4.54
N ILE A 15 23.58 16.41 3.91
CA ILE A 15 24.66 15.82 3.11
C ILE A 15 25.01 16.79 1.98
N ALA A 16 26.30 17.03 1.76
CA ALA A 16 26.75 17.89 0.66
C ALA A 16 26.33 17.28 -0.69
N SER A 17 25.99 18.11 -1.68
CA SER A 17 25.56 17.63 -3.01
C SER A 17 26.59 16.71 -3.69
N SER A 18 27.88 16.88 -3.39
CA SER A 18 28.97 16.03 -3.88
C SER A 18 28.98 14.62 -3.27
N GLU A 19 28.42 14.44 -2.07
CA GLU A 19 28.34 13.17 -1.35
C GLU A 19 27.05 12.39 -1.66
N ARG A 20 26.15 12.98 -2.46
CA ARG A 20 24.90 12.34 -2.88
C ARG A 20 25.12 11.38 -4.03
N ILE A 21 24.54 10.18 -3.90
CA ILE A 21 24.54 9.19 -4.98
C ILE A 21 23.43 9.56 -5.97
N ARG A 22 23.79 10.31 -7.02
CA ARG A 22 22.83 10.81 -8.02
C ARG A 22 21.92 9.72 -8.60
N ALA A 23 22.47 8.54 -8.87
CA ALA A 23 21.70 7.41 -9.39
C ALA A 23 20.57 6.96 -8.43
N VAL A 24 20.80 6.98 -7.12
CA VAL A 24 19.80 6.63 -6.09
C VAL A 24 18.69 7.67 -6.05
N ASP A 25 19.04 8.95 -6.16
CA ASP A 25 18.06 10.03 -6.17
C ASP A 25 17.16 9.97 -7.42
N ILE A 26 17.74 9.72 -8.60
CA ILE A 26 16.99 9.51 -9.85
C ILE A 26 16.08 8.28 -9.74
N ALA A 27 16.61 7.17 -9.24
CA ALA A 27 15.83 5.94 -9.09
C ALA A 27 14.64 6.11 -8.11
N ARG A 28 14.79 6.91 -7.06
CA ARG A 28 13.67 7.29 -6.18
C ARG A 28 12.62 8.10 -6.91
N GLY A 29 13.03 9.12 -7.67
CA GLY A 29 12.12 9.94 -8.48
C GLY A 29 11.33 9.10 -9.48
N LEU A 30 12.02 8.19 -10.19
CA LEU A 30 11.39 7.26 -11.14
C LEU A 30 10.42 6.30 -10.45
N ALA A 31 10.80 5.76 -9.29
CA ALA A 31 9.94 4.88 -8.51
C ALA A 31 8.67 5.61 -8.04
N LEU A 32 8.79 6.85 -7.56
CA LEU A 32 7.65 7.68 -7.15
C LEU A 32 6.74 8.02 -8.33
N LEU A 33 7.30 8.32 -9.51
CA LEU A 33 6.52 8.53 -10.72
C LEU A 33 5.72 7.27 -11.10
N GLY A 34 6.34 6.10 -11.06
CA GLY A 34 5.63 4.85 -11.35
C GLY A 34 4.55 4.53 -10.32
N ILE A 35 4.78 4.80 -9.03
CA ILE A 35 3.76 4.67 -7.98
C ILE A 35 2.57 5.61 -8.26
N LEU A 36 2.84 6.85 -8.68
CA LEU A 36 1.79 7.78 -9.08
C LEU A 36 0.97 7.24 -10.26
N LEU A 37 1.61 6.71 -11.30
CA LEU A 37 0.92 6.14 -12.46
C LEU A 37 0.01 4.96 -12.08
N VAL A 38 0.49 4.07 -11.21
CA VAL A 38 -0.32 2.94 -10.71
C VAL A 38 -1.51 3.43 -9.90
N ASN A 39 -1.35 4.49 -9.11
CA ASN A 39 -2.44 5.02 -8.28
C ASN A 39 -3.41 5.89 -9.08
N ALA A 40 -3.01 6.46 -10.22
CA ALA A 40 -3.86 7.34 -11.02
C ALA A 40 -5.22 6.70 -11.34
N ARG A 41 -5.25 5.41 -11.69
CA ARG A 41 -6.50 4.69 -12.04
C ARG A 41 -7.53 4.66 -10.90
N PHE A 42 -7.10 4.72 -9.64
CA PHE A 42 -7.98 4.75 -8.47
C PHE A 42 -8.63 6.11 -8.22
N PHE A 43 -8.23 7.16 -8.93
CA PHE A 43 -8.80 8.51 -8.80
C PHE A 43 -9.80 8.87 -9.91
N PHE A 44 -9.91 8.06 -10.96
CA PHE A 44 -10.73 8.36 -12.13
C PHE A 44 -11.91 7.41 -12.35
N GLY A 45 -11.97 6.28 -11.65
CA GLY A 45 -13.05 5.29 -11.78
C GLY A 45 -13.48 4.71 -10.44
N THR A 46 -14.47 3.84 -10.48
CA THR A 46 -14.84 3.00 -9.33
C THR A 46 -13.70 2.03 -9.00
N LEU A 47 -13.67 1.54 -7.77
CA LEU A 47 -12.69 0.55 -7.32
C LEU A 47 -12.70 -0.70 -8.20
N ALA A 48 -13.88 -1.10 -8.69
CA ALA A 48 -14.02 -2.18 -9.66
C ALA A 48 -13.22 -1.91 -10.96
N VAL A 49 -13.37 -0.74 -11.57
CA VAL A 49 -12.65 -0.37 -12.81
C VAL A 49 -11.14 -0.27 -12.56
N ALA A 50 -10.74 0.25 -11.40
CA ALA A 50 -9.33 0.39 -11.05
C ALA A 50 -8.61 -0.97 -10.87
N LEU A 51 -9.34 -2.01 -10.47
CA LEU A 51 -8.81 -3.36 -10.28
C LEU A 51 -9.04 -4.27 -11.49
N TYR A 52 -10.12 -4.04 -12.23
CA TYR A 52 -10.63 -4.91 -13.27
C TYR A 52 -10.98 -4.08 -14.51
N PRO A 53 -10.09 -4.02 -15.52
CA PRO A 53 -10.31 -3.21 -16.71
C PRO A 53 -11.51 -3.69 -17.56
N GLU A 54 -12.02 -4.90 -17.34
CA GLU A 54 -13.27 -5.38 -17.94
C GLU A 54 -14.54 -4.73 -17.37
N GLU A 55 -14.47 -4.09 -16.19
CA GLU A 55 -15.61 -3.46 -15.51
C GLU A 55 -15.91 -2.02 -15.99
N ILE A 56 -15.29 -1.61 -17.10
CA ILE A 56 -15.48 -0.28 -17.69
C ILE A 56 -16.97 -0.01 -17.93
N PRO A 57 -17.49 1.18 -17.53
CA PRO A 57 -18.91 1.49 -17.66
C PRO A 57 -19.44 1.35 -19.09
N VAL A 58 -20.68 0.85 -19.20
CA VAL A 58 -21.39 0.75 -20.47
C VAL A 58 -21.47 2.13 -21.14
N GLY A 59 -21.03 2.21 -22.40
CA GLY A 59 -20.95 3.47 -23.16
C GLY A 59 -19.55 4.06 -23.28
N LEU A 60 -18.57 3.53 -22.54
CA LEU A 60 -17.15 3.79 -22.77
C LEU A 60 -16.54 2.60 -23.52
N THR A 61 -16.00 2.85 -24.71
CA THR A 61 -15.29 1.83 -25.49
C THR A 61 -13.79 2.09 -25.38
N PRO A 62 -13.01 1.18 -24.77
CA PRO A 62 -11.57 1.36 -24.64
C PRO A 62 -10.92 1.43 -26.02
N THR A 63 -10.04 2.41 -26.20
CA THR A 63 -9.21 2.53 -27.40
C THR A 63 -7.97 1.65 -27.30
N TYR A 64 -7.29 1.43 -28.42
CA TYR A 64 -5.97 0.78 -28.41
C TYR A 64 -4.94 1.53 -27.55
N THR A 65 -5.08 2.87 -27.45
CA THR A 65 -4.22 3.70 -26.61
C THR A 65 -4.47 3.45 -25.13
N ASP A 66 -5.72 3.27 -24.71
CA ASP A 66 -6.07 2.95 -23.33
C ASP A 66 -5.48 1.60 -22.92
N PHE A 67 -5.60 0.59 -23.80
CA PHE A 67 -5.01 -0.73 -23.57
C PHE A 67 -3.48 -0.68 -23.49
N ALA A 68 -2.84 0.10 -24.39
CA ALA A 68 -1.39 0.28 -24.37
C ALA A 68 -0.92 0.98 -23.09
N ALA A 69 -1.61 2.03 -22.65
CA ALA A 69 -1.30 2.76 -21.43
C ALA A 69 -1.47 1.87 -20.18
N TRP A 70 -2.59 1.14 -20.10
CA TRP A 70 -2.83 0.17 -19.02
C TRP A 70 -1.74 -0.89 -18.98
N SER A 71 -1.45 -1.53 -20.11
CA SER A 71 -0.44 -2.58 -20.21
C SER A 71 0.96 -2.07 -19.87
N PHE A 72 1.29 -0.83 -20.25
CA PHE A 72 2.55 -0.20 -19.88
C PHE A 72 2.68 -0.03 -18.37
N VAL A 73 1.67 0.54 -17.71
CA VAL A 73 1.69 0.74 -16.25
C VAL A 73 1.73 -0.61 -15.53
N GLU A 74 0.90 -1.57 -15.95
CA GLU A 74 0.84 -2.89 -15.34
C GLU A 74 2.16 -3.65 -15.49
N PHE A 75 2.75 -3.60 -16.69
CA PHE A 75 4.01 -4.29 -16.93
C PHE A 75 5.20 -3.57 -16.29
N PHE A 76 5.36 -2.25 -16.40
CA PHE A 76 6.58 -1.57 -15.96
C PHE A 76 6.52 -1.04 -14.53
N CYS A 77 5.34 -0.66 -14.04
CA CYS A 77 5.20 0.08 -12.79
C CYS A 77 4.59 -0.76 -11.65
N THR A 78 3.51 -1.50 -11.92
CA THR A 78 2.78 -2.26 -10.90
C THR A 78 3.72 -3.22 -10.16
N TYR A 79 3.73 -3.11 -8.82
CA TYR A 79 4.65 -3.76 -7.87
C TYR A 79 6.15 -3.47 -8.02
N LYS A 80 6.67 -3.23 -9.23
CA LYS A 80 8.09 -3.00 -9.51
C LYS A 80 8.58 -1.67 -8.94
N CYS A 81 7.82 -0.59 -9.17
CA CYS A 81 8.17 0.72 -8.65
C CYS A 81 8.05 0.77 -7.12
N MET A 82 7.03 0.10 -6.54
CA MET A 82 6.89 -0.05 -5.09
C MET A 82 8.07 -0.84 -4.50
N SER A 83 8.48 -1.95 -5.12
CA SER A 83 9.64 -2.75 -4.69
C SER A 83 10.94 -1.97 -4.75
N LEU A 84 11.17 -1.22 -5.83
CA LEU A 84 12.32 -0.35 -5.99
C LEU A 84 12.33 0.75 -4.91
N PHE A 85 11.19 1.40 -4.68
CA PHE A 85 11.06 2.41 -3.63
C PHE A 85 11.33 1.85 -2.24
N SER A 86 10.79 0.66 -1.91
CA SER A 86 11.06 -0.08 -0.66
C SER A 86 12.54 -0.33 -0.45
N LEU A 87 13.23 -0.85 -1.48
CA LEU A 87 14.66 -1.12 -1.42
C LEU A 87 15.46 0.16 -1.16
N LEU A 88 15.16 1.23 -1.90
CA LEU A 88 15.86 2.51 -1.79
C LEU A 88 15.54 3.26 -0.49
N PHE A 89 14.37 3.03 0.09
CA PHE A 89 14.00 3.51 1.42
C PHE A 89 14.83 2.82 2.49
N GLY A 90 14.88 1.48 2.48
CA GLY A 90 15.70 0.70 3.40
C GLY A 90 17.19 1.02 3.28
N PHE A 91 17.71 1.12 2.04
CA PHE A 91 19.08 1.57 1.76
C PHE A 91 19.34 2.97 2.33
N GLY A 92 18.38 3.89 2.20
CA GLY A 92 18.48 5.24 2.76
C GLY A 92 18.66 5.24 4.27
N ILE A 93 17.88 4.41 4.99
CA ILE A 93 18.01 4.23 6.44
C ILE A 93 19.37 3.60 6.77
N ALA A 94 19.80 2.55 6.08
CA ALA A 94 21.08 1.90 6.34
C ALA A 94 22.27 2.86 6.18
N MET A 95 22.30 3.65 5.11
CA MET A 95 23.31 4.69 4.88
C MET A 95 23.29 5.78 5.94
N GLN A 96 22.11 6.13 6.45
CA GLN A 96 21.97 7.09 7.55
C GLN A 96 22.53 6.51 8.86
N VAL A 97 22.25 5.24 9.15
CA VAL A 97 22.77 4.55 10.33
C VAL A 97 24.29 4.45 10.28
N ASP A 98 24.87 4.04 9.14
CA ASP A 98 26.33 3.95 8.96
C ASP A 98 27.01 5.29 9.27
N ARG A 99 26.47 6.40 8.76
CA ARG A 99 26.99 7.75 9.08
C ARG A 99 26.90 8.10 10.55
N LEU A 100 25.74 7.88 11.18
CA LEU A 100 25.54 8.19 12.60
C LEU A 100 26.48 7.36 13.49
N VAL A 101 26.63 6.07 13.19
CA VAL A 101 27.54 5.17 13.91
C VAL A 101 29.00 5.63 13.76
N ARG A 102 29.44 5.98 12.55
CA ARG A 102 30.81 6.52 12.31
C ARG A 102 31.06 7.85 13.04
N ALA A 103 30.01 8.66 13.20
CA ALA A 103 30.07 9.92 13.94
C ALA A 103 29.92 9.74 15.47
N GLY A 104 29.82 8.51 15.98
CA GLY A 104 29.61 8.24 17.41
C GLY A 104 28.24 8.69 17.93
N GLN A 105 27.27 8.94 17.04
CA GLN A 105 25.93 9.40 17.39
C GLN A 105 24.92 8.26 17.43
N SER A 106 23.88 8.44 18.25
CA SER A 106 22.77 7.49 18.31
C SER A 106 21.99 7.47 16.99
N ARG A 107 21.82 6.27 16.41
CA ARG A 107 20.94 6.06 15.25
C ARG A 107 19.46 6.41 15.52
N TRP A 108 19.04 6.32 16.79
CA TRP A 108 17.65 6.44 17.18
C TRP A 108 17.17 7.89 17.25
N SER A 109 18.02 8.83 17.65
CA SER A 109 17.62 10.23 17.87
C SER A 109 17.01 10.86 16.61
N PHE A 110 17.73 10.79 15.51
CA PHE A 110 17.27 11.34 14.23
C PHE A 110 16.35 10.38 13.48
N GLY A 111 16.66 9.07 13.49
CA GLY A 111 15.88 8.05 12.81
C GLY A 111 14.44 7.93 13.31
N ALA A 112 14.24 7.84 14.63
CA ALA A 112 12.91 7.68 15.22
C ALA A 112 12.05 8.93 15.04
N ARG A 113 12.62 10.13 15.13
CA ARG A 113 11.88 11.37 14.85
C ARG A 113 11.36 11.41 13.42
N ARG A 114 12.21 11.10 12.44
CA ARG A 114 11.82 11.09 11.02
C ARG A 114 10.74 10.06 10.75
N LEU A 115 10.87 8.85 11.30
CA LEU A 115 9.87 7.79 11.16
C LEU A 115 8.58 8.12 11.91
N GLY A 116 8.65 8.79 13.06
CA GLY A 116 7.47 9.26 13.80
C GLY A 116 6.69 10.33 13.03
N VAL A 117 7.39 11.28 12.39
CA VAL A 117 6.74 12.25 11.48
C VAL A 117 6.10 11.52 10.29
N LEU A 118 6.80 10.56 9.67
CA LEU A 118 6.25 9.78 8.57
C LEU A 118 5.02 8.97 8.99
N PHE A 119 5.05 8.36 10.17
CA PHE A 119 3.93 7.63 10.75
C PHE A 119 2.71 8.54 10.95
N PHE A 120 2.91 9.72 11.55
CA PHE A 120 1.83 10.67 11.77
C PHE A 120 1.21 11.15 10.46
N ILE A 121 2.05 11.48 9.46
CA ILE A 121 1.57 11.84 8.12
C ILE A 121 0.79 10.68 7.50
N GLY A 122 1.28 9.44 7.64
CA GLY A 122 0.61 8.24 7.15
C GLY A 122 -0.76 8.02 7.80
N VAL A 123 -0.86 8.16 9.12
CA VAL A 123 -2.14 8.03 9.84
C VAL A 123 -3.12 9.10 9.37
N LEU A 124 -2.70 10.36 9.26
CA LEU A 124 -3.57 11.42 8.74
C LEU A 124 -3.97 11.16 7.29
N HIS A 125 -3.04 10.69 6.45
CA HIS A 125 -3.33 10.35 5.06
C HIS A 125 -4.33 9.19 4.95
N GLY A 126 -4.10 8.11 5.71
CA GLY A 126 -4.93 6.91 5.75
C GLY A 126 -6.34 7.13 6.28
N THR A 127 -6.51 8.13 7.16
CA THR A 127 -7.81 8.43 7.79
C THR A 127 -8.56 9.59 7.13
N LEU A 128 -7.85 10.53 6.49
CA LEU A 128 -8.43 11.77 5.95
C LEU A 128 -8.28 11.91 4.43
N ILE A 129 -7.67 10.95 3.72
CA ILE A 129 -7.41 11.11 2.27
C ILE A 129 -7.73 9.84 1.49
N TRP A 130 -7.18 8.70 1.91
CA TRP A 130 -7.17 7.45 1.11
C TRP A 130 -6.88 6.21 1.98
N TYR A 131 -7.69 5.14 1.93
CA TYR A 131 -7.44 3.94 2.77
C TYR A 131 -6.15 3.19 2.42
N GLY A 132 -5.62 3.35 1.22
CA GLY A 132 -4.42 2.64 0.76
C GLY A 132 -3.10 3.29 1.20
N ASP A 133 -3.06 3.86 2.40
CA ASP A 133 -1.84 4.50 2.93
C ASP A 133 -0.68 3.51 3.03
N ILE A 134 0.43 3.90 2.40
CA ILE A 134 1.68 3.15 2.43
C ILE A 134 2.69 3.78 3.43
N LEU A 135 2.50 5.03 3.84
CA LEU A 135 3.47 5.77 4.65
C LEU A 135 3.55 5.20 6.07
N THR A 136 2.41 4.86 6.67
CA THR A 136 2.33 4.23 8.00
C THR A 136 3.11 2.91 8.00
N LEU A 137 2.89 2.08 6.97
CA LEU A 137 3.61 0.81 6.82
C LEU A 137 5.12 1.04 6.70
N TYR A 138 5.56 2.01 5.90
CA TYR A 138 6.99 2.34 5.75
C TYR A 138 7.59 2.93 7.02
N ALA A 139 6.82 3.66 7.83
CA ALA A 139 7.30 4.14 9.11
C ALA A 139 7.55 2.98 10.07
N ILE A 140 6.62 2.03 10.18
CA ILE A 140 6.75 0.83 11.02
C ILE A 140 7.91 -0.04 10.54
N LEU A 141 7.93 -0.40 9.25
CA LEU A 141 9.02 -1.18 8.66
C LEU A 141 10.35 -0.44 8.77
N GLY A 142 10.35 0.88 8.66
CA GLY A 142 11.52 1.72 8.84
C GLY A 142 12.11 1.61 10.24
N VAL A 143 11.30 1.43 11.29
CA VAL A 143 11.80 1.18 12.66
C VAL A 143 12.49 -0.17 12.74
N ILE A 144 11.93 -1.20 12.09
CA ILE A 144 12.54 -2.53 12.00
C ILE A 144 13.89 -2.45 11.26
N VAL A 145 13.93 -1.77 10.11
CA VAL A 145 15.18 -1.55 9.36
C VAL A 145 16.18 -0.74 10.19
N LEU A 146 15.73 0.30 10.90
CA LEU A 146 16.57 1.11 11.76
C LEU A 146 17.23 0.25 12.83
N ALA A 147 16.50 -0.70 13.44
CA ALA A 147 17.00 -1.68 14.40
C ALA A 147 17.94 -2.72 13.77
N ALA A 148 17.61 -3.21 12.57
CA ALA A 148 18.33 -4.26 11.87
C ALA A 148 19.63 -3.77 11.18
N ALA A 149 19.75 -2.47 10.90
CA ALA A 149 20.86 -1.90 10.12
C ALA A 149 22.26 -2.10 10.73
N THR A 150 22.36 -2.46 12.02
CA THR A 150 23.64 -2.75 12.70
C THR A 150 23.89 -4.25 12.87
N LEU A 151 23.00 -5.11 12.38
CA LEU A 151 23.17 -6.55 12.45
C LEU A 151 24.24 -7.02 11.46
N SER A 152 24.90 -8.14 11.79
CA SER A 152 25.83 -8.77 10.87
C SER A 152 25.12 -9.28 9.62
N ALA A 153 25.83 -9.34 8.49
CA ALA A 153 25.30 -9.89 7.24
C ALA A 153 24.72 -11.30 7.42
N LYS A 154 25.35 -12.14 8.25
CA LYS A 154 24.84 -13.48 8.58
C LYS A 154 23.48 -13.43 9.29
N ALA A 155 23.31 -12.51 10.24
CA ALA A 155 22.03 -12.33 10.94
C ALA A 155 20.94 -11.82 10.00
N LEU A 156 21.26 -10.87 9.12
CA LEU A 156 20.33 -10.37 8.09
C LEU A 156 19.91 -11.48 7.11
N LEU A 157 20.85 -12.30 6.63
CA LEU A 157 20.54 -13.42 5.74
C LEU A 157 19.64 -14.47 6.42
N ARG A 158 19.87 -14.76 7.71
CA ARG A 158 18.98 -15.64 8.47
C ARG A 158 17.58 -15.03 8.61
N ALA A 159 17.48 -13.74 8.93
CA ALA A 159 16.19 -13.07 9.03
C ALA A 159 15.43 -13.11 7.70
N ILE A 160 16.11 -12.83 6.57
CA ILE A 160 15.55 -12.94 5.23
C ILE A 160 15.08 -14.38 4.96
N ALA A 161 15.90 -15.39 5.25
CA ALA A 161 15.54 -16.79 5.03
C ALA A 161 14.31 -17.21 5.85
N VAL A 162 14.22 -16.76 7.11
CA VAL A 162 13.05 -17.02 7.97
C VAL A 162 11.80 -16.32 7.41
N ILE A 163 11.90 -15.04 7.04
CA ILE A 163 10.77 -14.29 6.49
C ILE A 163 10.27 -14.94 5.19
N VAL A 164 11.18 -15.23 4.25
CA VAL A 164 10.83 -15.89 2.98
C VAL A 164 10.27 -17.28 3.24
N GLY A 165 10.87 -18.05 4.14
CA GLY A 165 10.39 -19.39 4.51
C GLY A 165 8.97 -19.37 5.08
N VAL A 166 8.67 -18.43 5.99
CA VAL A 166 7.33 -18.22 6.53
C VAL A 166 6.34 -17.81 5.44
N LEU A 167 6.70 -16.86 4.57
CA LEU A 167 5.82 -16.42 3.48
C LEU A 167 5.52 -17.54 2.49
N VAL A 168 6.53 -18.33 2.11
CA VAL A 168 6.35 -19.51 1.25
C VAL A 168 5.47 -20.55 1.93
N PHE A 169 5.73 -20.84 3.21
CA PHE A 169 4.91 -21.77 3.98
C PHE A 169 3.44 -21.32 4.04
N LEU A 170 3.17 -20.07 4.39
CA LEU A 170 1.82 -19.51 4.45
C LEU A 170 1.13 -19.55 3.09
N THR A 171 1.87 -19.26 2.01
CA THR A 171 1.34 -19.33 0.64
C THR A 171 0.96 -20.76 0.26
N ILE A 172 1.83 -21.74 0.54
CA ILE A 172 1.54 -23.16 0.27
C ILE A 172 0.38 -23.64 1.13
N ALA A 173 0.38 -23.34 2.43
CA ALA A 173 -0.68 -23.72 3.36
C ALA A 173 -2.04 -23.13 2.94
N GLY A 174 -2.07 -21.85 2.57
CA GLY A 174 -3.25 -21.17 2.05
C GLY A 174 -3.76 -21.79 0.74
N SER A 175 -2.87 -22.08 -0.21
CA SER A 175 -3.23 -22.75 -1.46
C SER A 175 -3.77 -24.17 -1.24
N VAL A 176 -3.17 -24.94 -0.33
CA VAL A 176 -3.65 -26.28 0.04
C VAL A 176 -5.02 -26.20 0.70
N LEU A 177 -5.21 -25.27 1.64
CA LEU A 177 -6.50 -25.07 2.31
C LEU A 177 -7.58 -24.64 1.31
N GLY A 178 -7.26 -23.72 0.39
CA GLY A 178 -8.16 -23.30 -0.68
C GLY A 178 -8.52 -24.45 -1.63
N TYR A 179 -7.55 -25.29 -1.99
CA TYR A 179 -7.80 -26.50 -2.80
C TYR A 179 -8.74 -27.48 -2.07
N ILE A 180 -8.49 -27.75 -0.79
CA ILE A 180 -9.35 -28.61 0.04
C ILE A 180 -10.76 -28.03 0.13
N GLY A 181 -10.91 -26.73 0.42
CA GLY A 181 -12.21 -26.07 0.50
C GLY A 181 -12.99 -26.10 -0.82
N SER A 182 -12.30 -26.01 -1.96
CA SER A 182 -12.94 -26.14 -3.28
C SER A 182 -13.33 -27.57 -3.64
N THR A 183 -12.65 -28.57 -3.06
CA THR A 183 -12.89 -30.00 -3.34
C THR A 183 -13.94 -30.59 -2.41
N TYR A 184 -14.02 -30.10 -1.17
CA TYR A 184 -14.91 -30.57 -0.11
C TYR A 184 -15.68 -29.40 0.51
N PRO A 185 -16.57 -28.73 -0.25
CA PRO A 185 -17.32 -27.57 0.23
C PRO A 185 -18.16 -27.88 1.48
N GLU A 186 -18.67 -29.10 1.58
CA GLU A 186 -19.51 -29.56 2.69
C GLU A 186 -18.78 -29.57 4.05
N TRP A 187 -17.45 -29.51 4.09
CA TRP A 187 -16.68 -29.40 5.33
C TRP A 187 -16.64 -27.97 5.88
N PHE A 188 -16.98 -26.98 5.05
CA PHE A 188 -16.88 -25.56 5.37
C PHE A 188 -18.22 -24.83 5.27
N GLU A 189 -19.27 -25.47 4.75
CA GLU A 189 -20.64 -24.96 4.81
C GLU A 189 -21.14 -24.97 6.26
N LEU A 190 -21.47 -23.78 6.78
CA LEU A 190 -22.18 -23.67 8.05
C LEU A 190 -23.60 -24.23 7.86
N PRO A 191 -24.18 -24.91 8.88
CA PRO A 191 -25.57 -25.32 8.80
C PRO A 191 -26.45 -24.10 8.48
N PRO A 192 -27.49 -24.26 7.65
CA PRO A 192 -28.33 -23.13 7.27
C PRO A 192 -28.83 -22.42 8.52
N ILE A 193 -28.39 -21.18 8.72
CA ILE A 193 -29.01 -20.30 9.70
C ILE A 193 -30.38 -20.00 9.11
N GLY A 194 -31.44 -20.52 9.74
CA GLY A 194 -32.79 -20.59 9.18
C GLY A 194 -33.12 -19.42 8.27
N GLU A 195 -33.36 -19.72 6.99
CA GLU A 195 -33.64 -18.73 5.96
C GLU A 195 -34.84 -17.88 6.38
N THR A 196 -34.59 -16.63 6.80
CA THR A 196 -35.54 -15.58 6.48
C THR A 196 -35.45 -15.39 4.98
N SER A 197 -36.39 -16.00 4.27
CA SER A 197 -36.61 -15.83 2.84
C SER A 197 -36.71 -14.34 2.52
N VAL A 198 -35.60 -13.74 2.09
CA VAL A 198 -35.63 -12.45 1.40
C VAL A 198 -35.82 -12.79 -0.08
N ASP A 199 -37.05 -12.63 -0.56
CA ASP A 199 -37.43 -12.72 -1.97
C ASP A 199 -36.50 -11.81 -2.80
N THR A 200 -35.44 -12.38 -3.36
CA THR A 200 -34.44 -11.69 -4.19
C THR A 200 -34.83 -11.67 -5.67
N ALA A 201 -36.07 -12.01 -5.99
CA ALA A 201 -36.58 -12.08 -7.36
C ALA A 201 -37.57 -10.96 -7.74
N ALA A 202 -37.85 -9.99 -6.87
CA ALA A 202 -38.86 -8.96 -7.14
C ALA A 202 -38.44 -7.55 -6.70
N SER A 203 -37.44 -6.98 -7.37
CA SER A 203 -37.41 -5.58 -7.83
C SER A 203 -36.06 -5.28 -8.47
N MET A 204 -36.01 -5.41 -9.79
CA MET A 204 -34.98 -4.75 -10.60
C MET A 204 -35.31 -3.25 -10.68
N ASP A 205 -35.51 -2.63 -9.53
CA ASP A 205 -35.54 -1.20 -9.35
C ASP A 205 -34.20 -0.91 -8.70
N LEU A 206 -33.22 -0.48 -9.51
CA LEU A 206 -31.88 -0.19 -9.02
C LEU A 206 -32.04 0.87 -7.92
N ARG A 207 -31.97 0.46 -6.66
CA ARG A 207 -32.09 1.31 -5.47
C ARG A 207 -30.89 2.25 -5.41
N THR A 208 -30.95 3.30 -6.23
CA THR A 208 -29.97 4.39 -6.33
C THR A 208 -29.97 5.29 -5.09
N ASP A 209 -30.89 5.06 -4.16
CA ASP A 209 -30.97 5.68 -2.85
C ASP A 209 -29.99 5.08 -1.83
N LEU A 210 -29.51 3.85 -2.04
CA LEU A 210 -28.55 3.21 -1.14
C LEU A 210 -27.17 3.88 -1.25
N ARG A 211 -26.64 4.31 -0.09
CA ARG A 211 -25.34 5.00 0.04
C ARG A 211 -24.50 4.40 1.17
N GLY A 212 -23.19 4.66 1.11
CA GLY A 212 -22.21 4.24 2.12
C GLY A 212 -22.32 2.77 2.53
N PHE A 213 -22.27 2.53 3.84
CA PHE A 213 -22.30 1.18 4.42
C PHE A 213 -23.54 0.36 4.06
N ALA A 214 -24.70 0.98 3.84
CA ALA A 214 -25.91 0.25 3.48
C ALA A 214 -25.78 -0.40 2.10
N ALA A 215 -25.25 0.35 1.12
CA ALA A 215 -24.95 -0.18 -0.21
C ALA A 215 -23.85 -1.25 -0.18
N MET A 216 -22.80 -1.06 0.63
CA MET A 216 -21.72 -2.04 0.76
C MET A 216 -22.20 -3.37 1.36
N LYS A 217 -23.10 -3.30 2.35
CA LYS A 217 -23.71 -4.48 2.97
C LYS A 217 -24.63 -5.21 2.01
N GLU A 218 -25.47 -4.49 1.28
CA GLU A 218 -26.36 -5.06 0.26
C GLU A 218 -25.57 -5.73 -0.86
N ALA A 219 -24.47 -5.12 -1.28
CA ALA A 219 -23.52 -5.69 -2.23
C ALA A 219 -22.77 -6.93 -1.70
N GLY A 220 -22.89 -7.28 -0.41
CA GLY A 220 -22.14 -8.38 0.21
C GLY A 220 -20.63 -8.16 0.19
N GLY A 221 -20.16 -6.91 0.03
CA GLY A 221 -18.75 -6.59 -0.19
C GLY A 221 -18.23 -6.86 -1.60
N ASP A 222 -19.09 -7.28 -2.54
CA ASP A 222 -18.70 -7.43 -3.95
C ASP A 222 -18.64 -6.07 -4.65
N ILE A 223 -17.42 -5.62 -4.89
CA ILE A 223 -17.12 -4.35 -5.56
C ILE A 223 -17.58 -4.34 -7.03
N ARG A 224 -17.74 -5.50 -7.67
CA ARG A 224 -18.21 -5.62 -9.06
C ARG A 224 -19.74 -5.54 -9.16
N SER A 225 -20.45 -5.71 -8.04
CA SER A 225 -21.90 -5.66 -8.02
C SER A 225 -22.42 -4.33 -8.59
N PRO A 226 -23.55 -4.34 -9.32
CA PRO A 226 -24.16 -3.11 -9.83
C PRO A 226 -24.52 -2.13 -8.70
N VAL A 227 -24.92 -2.65 -7.52
CA VAL A 227 -25.26 -1.87 -6.33
C VAL A 227 -24.04 -1.10 -5.81
N TRP A 228 -22.90 -1.78 -5.64
CA TRP A 228 -21.66 -1.12 -5.20
C TRP A 228 -21.22 -0.03 -6.18
N ARG A 229 -21.14 -0.35 -7.48
CA ARG A 229 -20.68 0.60 -8.50
C ARG A 229 -21.58 1.82 -8.60
N ALA A 230 -22.90 1.64 -8.52
CA ALA A 230 -23.86 2.74 -8.54
C ALA A 230 -23.71 3.64 -7.30
N ALA A 231 -23.60 3.05 -6.11
CA ALA A 231 -23.43 3.79 -4.86
C ALA A 231 -22.09 4.52 -4.80
N GLU A 232 -20.99 3.89 -5.21
CA GLU A 232 -19.67 4.50 -5.30
C GLU A 232 -19.65 5.67 -6.28
N THR A 233 -20.24 5.49 -7.46
CA THR A 233 -20.36 6.56 -8.46
C THR A 233 -21.19 7.73 -7.92
N ALA A 234 -22.29 7.45 -7.24
CA ALA A 234 -23.14 8.47 -6.61
C ALA A 234 -22.40 9.18 -5.46
N ALA A 235 -21.60 8.46 -4.67
CA ALA A 235 -20.80 9.03 -3.60
C ALA A 235 -19.75 10.01 -4.13
N PHE A 236 -19.08 9.70 -5.25
CA PHE A 236 -18.11 10.61 -5.87
C PHE A 236 -18.76 11.78 -6.62
N ARG A 237 -19.95 11.58 -7.20
CA ARG A 237 -20.66 12.63 -7.95
C ARG A 237 -21.37 13.62 -7.02
N ASP A 238 -22.13 13.10 -6.07
CA ASP A 238 -23.16 13.83 -5.32
C ASP A 238 -23.11 13.57 -3.80
N GLY A 239 -22.16 12.76 -3.32
CA GLY A 239 -22.06 12.34 -1.93
C GLY A 239 -21.43 13.41 -1.03
N PRO A 240 -21.83 13.50 0.25
CA PRO A 240 -21.03 14.21 1.23
C PRO A 240 -19.64 13.57 1.32
N TYR A 241 -18.62 14.36 1.65
CA TYR A 241 -17.22 13.91 1.66
C TYR A 241 -17.00 12.58 2.42
N LEU A 242 -17.71 12.35 3.53
CA LEU A 242 -17.61 11.11 4.30
C LEU A 242 -18.12 9.88 3.54
N ASP A 243 -19.13 10.04 2.68
CA ASP A 243 -19.65 8.95 1.85
C ASP A 243 -18.63 8.57 0.77
N ALA A 244 -18.04 9.57 0.11
CA ALA A 244 -16.91 9.36 -0.81
C ALA A 244 -15.69 8.73 -0.11
N LEU A 245 -15.40 9.16 1.13
CA LEU A 245 -14.32 8.62 1.97
C LEU A 245 -14.53 7.15 2.37
N LEU A 246 -15.77 6.66 2.40
CA LEU A 246 -16.04 5.25 2.69
C LEU A 246 -15.64 4.34 1.53
N PHE A 247 -15.90 4.77 0.28
CA PHE A 247 -15.51 4.01 -0.91
C PHE A 247 -14.01 4.14 -1.24
N ARG A 248 -13.46 5.32 -0.91
CA ARG A 248 -12.22 5.64 -0.18
C ARG A 248 -10.93 4.87 -0.17
#